data_AF-A0AAE1R7K6-F1
#
_entry.id   AF-A0AAE1R7K6-F1
#
_cell.length_a   1.000
_cell.length_b   1.000
_cell.length_c   1.000
_cell.angle_alpha   90.00
_cell.angle_beta   90.00
_cell.angle_gamma   90.00
#
_symmetry.space_group_name_H-M   'P 1'
#
loop_
_entity.id
_entity.type
_entity.pdbx_description
1 polymer ?
#
loop_
_entity_poly.entity_id
_entity_poly.type
_entity_poly.pdbx_seq_one_letter_code
_entity_poly.pdbx_strand_id
1 'polypeptide(L)'
;MRECISIHIGQAGIQVGNACWELYCLEHGIKPDGQMPGDITVGGGDDAFNTFFSETGAGKHVPRSVFVDLEPTVIDEVRTGTYRQLFHPEQLISGKEDAANNFARGHYTIGKEIVDLCLDRIRKLATKHRSSRIFGVPCHWWWTGSGLGSLASREAFVDYGKKSKLGFTIYPSPQVSTAVVEPYNSVLSTHSLLEHTDVAILLDNEAIYDICRKSLDIERPTYTNLNGLISRGYLITDDLSRFDGALNVDVNEFQTNLVPYPRIHFMLSSYAPVISRREKAYHEQLSLRKLLILAFEPSSMMVKCDPQDYSVCGLVPTGFKCGINYQPPTVVPGGDLAKVQRAVCMISNSTSVAEVFSRIDHKFDLMYAKRAFVHWYVGEGMEEGEFSEAREDLAALEKDYEEVGCESGDGEDDDVEEY
;
A
#
# COMPACT_ATOMS: atom_id res chain seq x y z
N MET A 1 -6.89 9.76 -21.05
CA MET A 1 -6.14 8.68 -20.40
C MET A 1 -5.61 9.21 -19.07
N ARG A 2 -5.82 8.46 -17.98
CA ARG A 2 -5.33 8.82 -16.64
C ARG A 2 -3.97 8.16 -16.49
N GLU A 3 -2.95 8.86 -16.01
CA GLU A 3 -1.60 8.31 -15.84
C GLU A 3 -1.28 8.27 -14.35
N CYS A 4 -0.68 7.18 -13.87
CA CYS A 4 -0.29 6.96 -12.48
C CYS A 4 1.24 6.77 -12.40
N ILE A 5 1.88 7.33 -11.35
CA ILE A 5 3.32 7.22 -11.14
C ILE A 5 3.60 6.47 -9.84
N SER A 6 4.09 5.24 -9.93
CA SER A 6 4.36 4.44 -8.76
C SER A 6 5.66 4.84 -8.04
N ILE A 7 5.65 5.16 -6.75
CA ILE A 7 6.86 5.54 -6.01
C ILE A 7 7.12 4.55 -4.88
N HIS A 8 8.16 3.74 -5.03
CA HIS A 8 8.53 2.67 -4.10
C HIS A 8 9.73 3.13 -3.26
N ILE A 9 9.56 3.24 -1.95
CA ILE A 9 10.59 3.77 -1.04
C ILE A 9 11.00 2.70 -0.02
N GLY A 10 12.32 2.53 0.14
CA GLY A 10 12.93 1.61 1.10
C GLY A 10 12.85 0.14 0.69
N GLN A 11 13.55 -0.72 1.43
CA GLN A 11 13.68 -2.15 1.13
C GLN A 11 12.33 -2.86 0.91
N ALA A 12 11.38 -2.70 1.84
CA ALA A 12 10.09 -3.38 1.75
C ALA A 12 9.29 -2.88 0.53
N GLY A 13 9.26 -1.56 0.31
CA GLY A 13 8.57 -0.96 -0.84
C GLY A 13 9.16 -1.43 -2.18
N ILE A 14 10.48 -1.50 -2.29
CA ILE A 14 11.14 -1.95 -3.53
C ILE A 14 10.86 -3.42 -3.80
N GLN A 15 10.92 -4.29 -2.77
CA GLN A 15 10.65 -5.71 -2.93
C GLN A 15 9.18 -6.00 -3.29
N VAL A 16 8.24 -5.32 -2.65
CA VAL A 16 6.81 -5.39 -3.02
C VAL A 16 6.60 -4.84 -4.43
N GLY A 17 7.19 -3.68 -4.74
CA GLY A 17 7.12 -3.06 -6.06
C GLY A 17 7.62 -3.98 -7.16
N ASN A 18 8.74 -4.67 -6.95
CA ASN A 18 9.27 -5.64 -7.90
C ASN A 18 8.28 -6.79 -8.16
N ALA A 19 7.65 -7.33 -7.11
CA ALA A 19 6.62 -8.36 -7.24
C ALA A 19 5.34 -7.84 -7.93
N CYS A 20 4.94 -6.58 -7.69
CA CYS A 20 3.81 -5.94 -8.38
C CYS A 20 4.09 -5.76 -9.87
N TRP A 21 5.26 -5.24 -10.24
CA TRP A 21 5.61 -5.00 -11.65
C TRP A 21 5.84 -6.30 -12.42
N GLU A 22 6.37 -7.35 -11.79
CA GLU A 22 6.40 -8.70 -12.38
C GLU A 22 5.00 -9.15 -12.77
N LEU A 23 4.03 -8.98 -11.87
CA LEU A 23 2.65 -9.38 -12.11
C LEU A 23 1.97 -8.50 -13.17
N TYR A 24 2.22 -7.18 -13.17
CA TYR A 24 1.74 -6.27 -14.23
C TYR A 24 2.27 -6.66 -15.60
N CYS A 25 3.54 -7.02 -15.71
CA CYS A 25 4.09 -7.52 -16.95
C CYS A 25 3.41 -8.81 -17.41
N LEU A 26 3.14 -9.74 -16.49
CA LEU A 26 2.47 -11.01 -16.81
C LEU A 26 1.01 -10.82 -17.26
N GLU A 27 0.28 -9.88 -16.67
CA GLU A 27 -1.11 -9.59 -17.05
C GLU A 27 -1.24 -8.97 -18.43
N HIS A 28 -0.35 -8.04 -18.76
CA HIS A 28 -0.35 -7.37 -20.06
C HIS A 28 0.47 -8.12 -21.12
N GLY A 29 1.07 -9.26 -20.77
CA GLY A 29 1.91 -10.03 -21.69
C GLY A 29 3.20 -9.32 -22.11
N ILE A 30 3.68 -8.39 -21.28
CA ILE A 30 4.93 -7.66 -21.50
C ILE A 30 6.09 -8.55 -21.05
N LYS A 31 7.06 -8.74 -21.94
CA LYS A 31 8.28 -9.50 -21.63
C LYS A 31 9.20 -8.71 -20.67
N PRO A 32 10.14 -9.37 -19.98
CA PRO A 32 11.09 -8.70 -19.10
C PRO A 32 12.00 -7.66 -19.77
N ASP A 33 12.13 -7.69 -21.10
CA ASP A 33 12.84 -6.69 -21.92
C ASP A 33 12.00 -5.43 -22.21
N GLY A 34 10.72 -5.43 -21.81
CA GLY A 34 9.74 -4.38 -22.07
C GLY A 34 9.06 -4.49 -23.44
N GLN A 35 9.30 -5.55 -24.21
CA GLN A 35 8.62 -5.77 -25.49
C GLN A 35 7.29 -6.50 -25.31
N MET A 36 6.29 -6.10 -26.09
CA MET A 36 4.99 -6.77 -26.13
C MET A 36 4.83 -7.48 -27.50
N PRO A 37 4.93 -8.82 -27.56
CA PRO A 37 4.73 -9.58 -28.80
C PRO A 37 3.24 -9.64 -29.15
N GLY A 38 2.71 -8.62 -29.80
CA GLY A 38 1.30 -8.55 -30.20
C GLY A 38 0.80 -7.14 -30.49
N ASP A 39 1.53 -6.11 -30.08
CA ASP A 39 1.18 -4.73 -30.34
C ASP A 39 1.62 -4.34 -31.77
N ILE A 40 0.65 -4.32 -32.70
CA ILE A 40 0.85 -3.94 -34.10
C ILE A 40 0.78 -2.41 -34.26
N THR A 41 0.51 -1.67 -33.17
CA THR A 41 0.29 -0.23 -33.16
C THR A 41 1.40 0.50 -32.41
N VAL A 42 2.60 0.51 -33.00
CA VAL A 42 3.66 1.43 -32.57
C VAL A 42 3.12 2.87 -32.64
N GLY A 43 2.91 3.49 -31.48
CA GLY A 43 2.56 4.90 -31.35
C GLY A 43 1.08 5.29 -31.52
N GLY A 44 0.10 4.45 -31.15
CA GLY A 44 -1.30 4.89 -31.25
C GLY A 44 -2.43 4.00 -30.75
N GLY A 45 -2.21 3.14 -29.75
CA GLY A 45 -3.30 2.42 -29.07
C GLY A 45 -3.71 3.13 -27.78
N ASP A 46 -4.97 3.60 -27.70
CA ASP A 46 -5.60 4.14 -26.48
C ASP A 46 -5.88 3.02 -25.44
N ASP A 47 -4.88 2.17 -25.16
CA ASP A 47 -5.04 1.02 -24.28
C ASP A 47 -4.91 1.42 -22.80
N ALA A 48 -5.80 0.88 -21.96
CA ALA A 48 -5.91 1.20 -20.54
C ALA A 48 -4.63 0.92 -19.72
N PHE A 49 -3.69 0.11 -20.23
CA PHE A 49 -2.41 -0.14 -19.56
C PHE A 49 -1.37 1.00 -19.73
N ASN A 50 -1.56 1.92 -20.69
CA ASN A 50 -0.72 3.11 -20.85
C ASN A 50 -0.82 4.09 -19.66
N THR A 51 -1.79 3.85 -18.76
CA THR A 51 -1.86 4.47 -17.43
C THR A 51 -0.60 4.22 -16.60
N PHE A 52 -0.03 3.01 -16.66
CA PHE A 52 1.12 2.59 -15.85
C PHE A 52 2.41 2.44 -16.66
N PHE A 53 2.32 2.22 -17.98
CA PHE A 53 3.46 2.10 -18.86
C PHE A 53 3.60 3.32 -19.77
N SER A 54 4.85 3.66 -20.10
CA SER A 54 5.19 4.64 -21.13
C SER A 54 5.80 3.91 -22.32
N GLU A 55 5.30 4.18 -23.53
CA GLU A 55 5.85 3.61 -24.75
C GLU A 55 7.02 4.47 -25.25
N THR A 56 8.15 3.82 -25.55
CA THR A 56 9.27 4.46 -26.26
C THR A 56 9.12 4.24 -27.75
N GLY A 57 9.70 5.10 -28.59
CA GLY A 57 9.63 4.96 -30.05
C GLY A 57 10.23 3.66 -30.63
N ALA A 58 10.87 2.83 -29.81
CA ALA A 58 11.35 1.49 -30.16
C ALA A 58 10.33 0.37 -29.83
N GLY A 59 9.08 0.71 -29.45
CA GLY A 59 8.05 -0.24 -29.04
C GLY A 59 8.31 -0.89 -27.66
N LYS A 60 9.21 -0.31 -26.87
CA LYS A 60 9.50 -0.77 -25.50
C LYS A 60 8.62 -0.01 -24.51
N HIS A 61 7.94 -0.78 -23.67
CA HIS A 61 7.10 -0.30 -22.58
C HIS A 61 7.93 -0.18 -21.30
N VAL A 62 8.00 1.03 -20.75
CA VAL A 62 8.76 1.36 -19.54
C VAL A 62 7.78 1.73 -18.43
N PRO A 63 7.83 1.07 -17.27
CA PRO A 63 7.05 1.41 -16.09
C PRO A 63 7.20 2.88 -15.68
N ARG A 64 6.08 3.49 -15.31
CA ARG A 64 6.03 4.80 -14.67
C ARG A 64 6.26 4.63 -13.18
N SER A 65 7.47 4.21 -12.82
CA SER A 65 7.85 3.99 -11.42
C SER A 65 9.14 4.70 -11.05
N VAL A 66 9.28 5.06 -9.78
CA VAL A 66 10.52 5.49 -9.16
C VAL A 66 10.79 4.58 -7.98
N PHE A 67 12.01 4.05 -7.88
CA PHE A 67 12.46 3.26 -6.74
C PHE A 67 13.54 4.05 -6.03
N VAL A 68 13.40 4.22 -4.72
CA VAL A 68 14.31 5.03 -3.91
C VAL A 68 14.69 4.27 -2.67
N ASP A 69 15.98 4.15 -2.44
CA ASP A 69 16.55 3.59 -1.22
C ASP A 69 17.76 4.41 -0.80
N LEU A 70 18.02 4.46 0.51
CA LEU A 70 19.24 5.07 1.03
C LEU A 70 20.43 4.10 0.95
N GLU A 71 20.16 2.80 0.81
CA GLU A 71 21.16 1.75 0.58
C GLU A 71 21.06 1.16 -0.85
N PRO A 72 22.19 0.85 -1.53
CA PRO A 72 22.13 0.31 -2.89
C PRO A 72 21.71 -1.17 -2.97
N THR A 73 21.79 -1.94 -1.89
CA THR A 73 21.70 -3.42 -1.91
C THR A 73 20.44 -3.93 -2.63
N VAL A 74 19.27 -3.45 -2.25
CA VAL A 74 17.98 -3.91 -2.79
C VAL A 74 17.76 -3.39 -4.22
N ILE A 75 18.24 -2.18 -4.51
CA ILE A 75 18.16 -1.61 -5.86
C ILE A 75 19.09 -2.34 -6.83
N ASP A 76 20.26 -2.77 -6.38
CA ASP A 76 21.21 -3.52 -7.18
C ASP A 76 20.67 -4.92 -7.52
N GLU A 77 19.85 -5.53 -6.67
CA GLU A 77 19.07 -6.73 -7.00
C GLU A 77 18.10 -6.46 -8.17
N VAL A 78 17.40 -5.31 -8.18
CA VAL A 78 16.54 -4.92 -9.31
C VAL A 78 17.35 -4.65 -10.59
N ARG A 79 18.54 -4.04 -10.46
CA ARG A 79 19.44 -3.76 -11.59
C ARG A 79 20.08 -5.02 -12.19
N THR A 80 20.21 -6.09 -11.40
CA THR A 80 20.82 -7.36 -11.85
C THR A 80 19.81 -8.47 -12.12
N GLY A 81 18.59 -8.31 -11.63
CA GLY A 81 17.51 -9.28 -11.73
C GLY A 81 16.91 -9.43 -13.14
N THR A 82 15.85 -10.24 -13.20
CA THR A 82 15.15 -10.60 -14.44
C THR A 82 14.64 -9.38 -15.22
N TYR A 83 14.12 -8.38 -14.49
CA TYR A 83 13.51 -7.16 -15.05
C TYR A 83 14.49 -5.98 -15.15
N ARG A 84 15.80 -6.22 -15.14
CA ARG A 84 16.84 -5.16 -15.24
C ARG A 84 16.70 -4.23 -16.43
N GLN A 85 16.13 -4.74 -17.54
CA GLN A 85 15.94 -3.96 -18.76
C GLN A 85 14.62 -3.20 -18.75
N LEU A 86 13.68 -3.54 -17.89
CA LEU A 86 12.35 -2.95 -17.88
C LEU A 86 12.38 -1.49 -17.41
N PHE A 87 13.08 -1.23 -16.31
CA PHE A 87 13.14 0.09 -15.67
C PHE A 87 14.20 1.00 -16.31
N HIS A 88 13.94 2.32 -16.31
CA HIS A 88 14.96 3.28 -16.71
C HIS A 88 15.99 3.42 -15.58
N PRO A 89 17.31 3.38 -15.84
CA PRO A 89 18.32 3.45 -14.78
C PRO A 89 18.21 4.70 -13.90
N GLU A 90 17.72 5.81 -14.46
CA GLU A 90 17.50 7.06 -13.72
C GLU A 90 16.30 7.03 -12.75
N GLN A 91 15.41 6.04 -12.89
CA GLN A 91 14.30 5.82 -11.95
C GLN A 91 14.72 5.00 -10.73
N LEU A 92 15.92 4.42 -10.74
CA LEU A 92 16.49 3.61 -9.67
C LEU A 92 17.50 4.43 -8.88
N ILE A 93 17.04 5.09 -7.82
CA ILE A 93 17.80 6.04 -7.01
C ILE A 93 18.32 5.35 -5.75
N SER A 94 19.63 5.18 -5.67
CA SER A 94 20.31 4.56 -4.53
C SER A 94 21.18 5.57 -3.81
N GLY A 95 21.06 5.64 -2.48
CA GLY A 95 21.98 6.33 -1.60
C GLY A 95 23.27 5.56 -1.34
N LYS A 96 24.06 6.03 -0.37
CA LYS A 96 25.31 5.40 0.06
C LYS A 96 25.26 4.89 1.50
N GLU A 97 24.41 5.49 2.31
CA GLU A 97 24.32 5.24 3.74
C GLU A 97 22.87 4.99 4.10
N ASP A 98 22.62 3.93 4.87
CA ASP A 98 21.26 3.61 5.32
C ASP A 98 20.79 4.54 6.47
N ALA A 99 19.47 4.61 6.64
CA ALA A 99 18.82 5.24 7.78
C ALA A 99 19.07 4.48 9.09
N ALA A 100 19.57 3.24 9.06
CA ALA A 100 19.88 2.44 10.24
C ALA A 100 18.70 2.42 11.23
N ASN A 101 17.49 2.24 10.69
CA ASN A 101 16.27 2.01 11.46
C ASN A 101 15.77 3.25 12.22
N ASN A 102 16.27 4.42 11.86
CA ASN A 102 16.00 5.66 12.55
C ASN A 102 15.24 6.63 11.64
N PHE A 103 14.01 6.96 12.02
CA PHE A 103 13.19 7.95 11.32
C PHE A 103 13.92 9.28 11.12
N ALA A 104 14.62 9.77 12.15
CA ALA A 104 15.29 11.07 12.10
C ALA A 104 16.41 11.09 11.05
N ARG A 105 17.14 9.99 10.85
CA ARG A 105 18.13 9.88 9.77
C ARG A 105 17.49 9.98 8.39
N GLY A 106 16.39 9.26 8.22
CA GLY A 106 15.62 9.26 6.97
C GLY A 106 14.94 10.60 6.68
N HIS A 107 14.57 11.38 7.70
CA HIS A 107 13.82 12.63 7.50
C HIS A 107 14.70 13.89 7.54
N TYR A 108 15.66 13.97 8.46
CA TYR A 108 16.38 15.21 8.77
C TYR A 108 17.82 15.26 8.23
N THR A 109 18.53 14.14 8.18
CA THR A 109 19.94 14.10 7.76
C THR A 109 20.10 13.53 6.35
N ILE A 110 20.18 12.20 6.22
CA ILE A 110 20.50 11.53 4.96
C ILE A 110 19.39 11.72 3.91
N GLY A 111 18.12 11.70 4.33
CA GLY A 111 17.00 11.83 3.38
C GLY A 111 16.95 13.16 2.65
N LYS A 112 17.41 14.25 3.28
CA LYS A 112 17.46 15.57 2.63
C LYS A 112 18.43 15.61 1.44
N GLU A 113 19.47 14.79 1.46
CA GLU A 113 20.43 14.73 0.35
C GLU A 113 19.84 14.08 -0.91
N ILE A 114 18.86 13.17 -0.73
CA ILE A 114 18.31 12.34 -1.81
C ILE A 114 16.91 12.81 -2.24
N VAL A 115 16.17 13.50 -1.38
CA VAL A 115 14.78 13.92 -1.69
C VAL A 115 14.71 14.83 -2.92
N ASP A 116 15.63 15.78 -3.08
CA ASP A 116 15.65 16.69 -4.23
C ASP A 116 15.84 15.92 -5.55
N LEU A 117 16.74 14.92 -5.54
CA LEU A 117 16.93 14.05 -6.68
C LEU A 117 15.68 13.23 -6.98
N CYS A 118 15.00 12.71 -5.95
CA CYS A 118 13.75 11.98 -6.08
C CYS A 118 12.65 12.85 -6.72
N LEU A 119 12.43 14.05 -6.18
CA LEU A 119 11.44 15.01 -6.69
C LEU A 119 11.73 15.43 -8.12
N ASP A 120 12.99 15.62 -8.49
CA ASP A 120 13.36 15.92 -9.87
C ASP A 120 13.05 14.75 -10.83
N ARG A 121 13.21 13.50 -10.40
CA ARG A 121 12.81 12.33 -11.21
C ARG A 121 11.30 12.22 -11.35
N ILE A 122 10.58 12.42 -10.25
CA ILE A 122 9.12 12.51 -10.21
C ILE A 122 8.63 13.60 -11.16
N ARG A 123 9.23 14.79 -11.13
CA ARG A 123 8.91 15.92 -12.01
C ARG A 123 9.20 15.62 -13.48
N LYS A 124 10.30 14.92 -13.79
CA LYS A 124 10.61 14.44 -15.15
C LYS A 124 9.60 13.43 -15.68
N LEU A 125 9.05 12.56 -14.83
CA LEU A 125 7.93 11.70 -15.21
C LEU A 125 6.66 12.51 -15.39
N ALA A 126 6.37 13.42 -14.45
CA ALA A 126 5.21 14.30 -14.45
C ALA A 126 5.09 15.13 -15.75
N THR A 127 6.22 15.65 -16.23
CA THR A 127 6.30 16.51 -17.42
C THR A 127 6.14 15.78 -18.75
N LYS A 128 6.35 14.46 -18.78
CA LYS A 128 6.12 13.65 -19.99
C LYS A 128 4.62 13.41 -20.27
N HIS A 129 3.73 13.83 -19.37
CA HIS A 129 2.30 13.54 -19.42
C HIS A 129 1.49 14.58 -20.21
N ARG A 130 0.60 14.09 -21.09
CA ARG A 130 -0.22 14.92 -22.00
C ARG A 130 -1.53 15.41 -21.35
N SER A 131 -1.96 14.77 -20.27
CA SER A 131 -3.12 15.16 -19.46
C SER A 131 -2.88 14.85 -17.98
N SER A 132 -2.61 15.87 -17.19
CA SER A 132 -2.15 15.76 -15.80
C SER A 132 -3.26 15.39 -14.81
N ARG A 133 -3.57 14.08 -14.68
CA ARG A 133 -4.32 13.46 -13.58
C ARG A 133 -3.75 12.03 -13.42
N ILE A 134 -3.20 11.51 -12.32
CA ILE A 134 -3.08 11.85 -10.88
C ILE A 134 -1.84 11.09 -10.34
N PHE A 135 -1.18 11.63 -9.31
CA PHE A 135 -0.07 10.99 -8.60
C PHE A 135 -0.57 9.96 -7.57
N GLY A 136 -0.90 8.74 -7.99
CA GLY A 136 -0.94 7.65 -7.02
C GLY A 136 0.50 7.41 -6.54
N VAL A 137 0.85 7.77 -5.31
CA VAL A 137 2.14 7.46 -4.67
C VAL A 137 1.97 6.11 -3.97
N PRO A 138 2.16 4.96 -4.62
CA PRO A 138 2.08 3.69 -3.94
C PRO A 138 3.28 3.51 -3.03
N CYS A 139 2.99 3.87 -1.79
CA CYS A 139 3.24 3.06 -0.61
C CYS A 139 4.52 3.34 0.18
N HIS A 140 4.31 3.92 1.36
CA HIS A 140 5.23 3.99 2.48
C HIS A 140 5.44 2.61 3.10
N TRP A 141 6.62 2.01 2.91
CA TRP A 141 6.95 0.76 3.60
C TRP A 141 8.40 0.72 4.13
N TRP A 142 8.47 0.81 5.47
CA TRP A 142 9.50 0.37 6.45
C TRP A 142 10.93 0.93 6.48
N TRP A 143 11.35 1.23 7.72
CA TRP A 143 12.64 1.66 8.28
C TRP A 143 13.28 2.89 7.68
N THR A 144 13.74 2.76 6.45
CA THR A 144 14.32 3.85 5.65
C THR A 144 13.19 4.68 5.04
N GLY A 145 12.07 4.02 4.71
CA GLY A 145 10.91 4.61 4.06
C GLY A 145 9.96 5.41 4.96
N SER A 146 10.01 5.30 6.29
CA SER A 146 9.19 6.15 7.16
C SER A 146 9.70 7.59 7.16
N GLY A 147 10.99 7.80 7.45
CA GLY A 147 11.59 9.14 7.46
C GLY A 147 11.64 9.77 6.06
N LEU A 148 12.26 9.05 5.10
CA LEU A 148 12.39 9.53 3.72
C LEU A 148 11.04 9.63 3.02
N GLY A 149 10.14 8.67 3.26
CA GLY A 149 8.80 8.72 2.72
C GLY A 149 8.01 9.88 3.28
N SER A 150 8.01 10.11 4.61
CA SER A 150 7.32 11.27 5.20
C SER A 150 7.82 12.58 4.62
N LEU A 151 9.14 12.70 4.42
CA LEU A 151 9.75 13.85 3.76
C LEU A 151 9.29 13.98 2.31
N ALA A 152 9.39 12.90 1.52
CA ALA A 152 8.99 12.88 0.13
C ALA A 152 7.49 13.20 -0.06
N SER A 153 6.62 12.68 0.82
CA SER A 153 5.20 12.98 0.83
C SER A 153 4.92 14.44 1.15
N ARG A 154 5.62 15.02 2.14
CA ARG A 154 5.47 16.45 2.47
C ARG A 154 5.87 17.35 1.30
N GLU A 155 7.05 17.12 0.73
CA GLU A 155 7.52 17.95 -0.40
C GLU A 155 6.67 17.73 -1.66
N ALA A 156 6.23 16.48 -1.92
CA ALA A 156 5.30 16.20 -3.00
C ALA A 156 3.91 16.84 -2.77
N PHE A 157 3.47 16.97 -1.52
CA PHE A 157 2.22 17.68 -1.18
C PHE A 157 2.33 19.18 -1.53
N VAL A 158 3.49 19.80 -1.32
CA VAL A 158 3.73 21.20 -1.70
C VAL A 158 3.63 21.39 -3.22
N ASP A 159 4.30 20.53 -3.99
CA ASP A 159 4.35 20.64 -5.46
C ASP A 159 3.06 20.15 -6.15
N TYR A 160 2.37 19.16 -5.56
CA TYR A 160 1.29 18.43 -6.21
C TYR A 160 0.01 18.29 -5.36
N GLY A 161 -0.25 19.17 -4.39
CA GLY A 161 -1.35 19.04 -3.42
C GLY A 161 -2.77 18.86 -3.99
N LYS A 162 -3.03 19.24 -5.25
CA LYS A 162 -4.33 18.98 -5.93
C LYS A 162 -4.50 17.56 -6.49
N LYS A 163 -3.49 16.70 -6.33
CA LYS A 163 -3.49 15.33 -6.84
C LYS A 163 -3.77 14.37 -5.68
N SER A 164 -4.61 13.37 -5.95
CA SER A 164 -4.98 12.32 -5.01
C SER A 164 -3.82 11.37 -4.80
N LYS A 165 -3.51 11.05 -3.54
CA LYS A 165 -2.39 10.23 -3.11
C LYS A 165 -2.91 9.04 -2.33
N LEU A 166 -2.74 7.85 -2.92
CA LEU A 166 -3.09 6.57 -2.30
C LEU A 166 -1.82 5.91 -1.77
N GLY A 167 -1.68 5.84 -0.45
CA GLY A 167 -0.60 5.11 0.20
C GLY A 167 -1.03 3.70 0.58
N PHE A 168 -0.10 2.77 0.58
CA PHE A 168 -0.25 1.50 1.29
C PHE A 168 0.85 1.42 2.36
N THR A 169 0.53 0.99 3.59
CA THR A 169 1.42 1.14 4.76
C THR A 169 1.49 -0.10 5.65
N ILE A 170 2.71 -0.57 6.00
CA ILE A 170 2.96 -1.94 6.60
C ILE A 170 3.06 -1.53 8.01
N TYR A 171 2.21 -2.18 8.78
CA TYR A 171 2.18 -2.04 10.19
C TYR A 171 3.05 -3.13 10.82
N PRO A 172 3.84 -2.75 11.84
CA PRO A 172 4.72 -3.67 12.51
C PRO A 172 3.86 -4.64 13.28
N SER A 173 4.24 -5.91 13.22
CA SER A 173 3.73 -6.87 14.17
C SER A 173 4.79 -7.19 15.24
N PRO A 174 4.37 -7.41 16.51
CA PRO A 174 5.26 -7.96 17.54
C PRO A 174 5.97 -9.26 17.17
N GLN A 175 5.42 -10.10 16.29
CA GLN A 175 5.98 -11.43 16.01
C GLN A 175 7.05 -11.43 14.92
N VAL A 176 6.96 -10.50 13.97
CA VAL A 176 7.82 -10.42 12.76
C VAL A 176 8.66 -9.14 12.76
N SER A 177 8.74 -8.45 13.90
CA SER A 177 9.49 -7.21 14.07
C SER A 177 11.00 -7.44 13.93
N THR A 178 11.65 -6.61 13.13
CA THR A 178 13.11 -6.65 12.89
C THR A 178 13.86 -5.65 13.76
N ALA A 179 13.18 -4.59 14.23
CA ALA A 179 13.72 -3.59 15.17
C ALA A 179 12.90 -3.46 16.44
N VAL A 180 13.64 -3.16 17.50
CA VAL A 180 13.04 -2.69 18.76
C VAL A 180 12.38 -1.30 18.61
N VAL A 181 12.92 -0.42 17.74
CA VAL A 181 12.45 0.97 17.58
C VAL A 181 11.34 1.16 16.55
N GLU A 182 10.77 0.07 16.03
CA GLU A 182 9.66 0.10 15.08
C GLU A 182 8.45 0.94 15.54
N PRO A 183 7.97 0.82 16.80
CA PRO A 183 6.84 1.62 17.25
C PRO A 183 7.08 3.13 17.16
N TYR A 184 8.31 3.61 17.45
CA TYR A 184 8.64 5.03 17.28
C TYR A 184 8.52 5.48 15.83
N ASN A 185 9.12 4.71 14.92
CA ASN A 185 9.08 5.02 13.50
C ASN A 185 7.65 4.99 12.95
N SER A 186 6.81 4.07 13.43
CA SER A 186 5.40 3.97 13.02
C SER A 186 4.58 5.16 13.48
N VAL A 187 4.67 5.58 14.76
CA VAL A 187 3.92 6.75 15.26
C VAL A 187 4.33 8.02 14.50
N LEU A 188 5.63 8.27 14.35
CA LEU A 188 6.14 9.44 13.63
C LEU A 188 5.74 9.43 12.15
N SER A 189 5.80 8.27 11.50
CA SER A 189 5.34 8.13 10.12
C SER A 189 3.85 8.38 9.98
N THR A 190 3.04 7.87 10.92
CA THR A 190 1.58 7.99 10.85
C THR A 190 1.15 9.44 11.02
N HIS A 191 1.80 10.17 11.93
CA HIS A 191 1.60 11.61 12.10
C HIS A 191 1.84 12.39 10.79
N SER A 192 2.93 12.11 10.06
CA SER A 192 3.14 12.77 8.75
C SER A 192 2.16 12.28 7.67
N LEU A 193 1.73 11.02 7.72
CA LEU A 193 0.79 10.45 6.75
C LEU A 193 -0.59 11.09 6.87
N LEU A 194 -1.01 11.42 8.10
CA LEU A 194 -2.31 12.02 8.40
C LEU A 194 -2.58 13.32 7.61
N GLU A 195 -1.56 14.15 7.41
CA GLU A 195 -1.69 15.44 6.73
C GLU A 195 -1.50 15.36 5.21
N HIS A 196 -0.70 14.40 4.75
CA HIS A 196 -0.17 14.40 3.38
C HIS A 196 -0.70 13.28 2.50
N THR A 197 -1.55 12.38 3.03
CA THR A 197 -2.11 11.24 2.28
C THR A 197 -3.64 11.34 2.23
N ASP A 198 -4.24 11.02 1.08
CA ASP A 198 -5.69 11.09 0.91
C ASP A 198 -6.37 9.77 1.31
N VAL A 199 -5.73 8.63 1.05
CA VAL A 199 -6.19 7.28 1.43
C VAL A 199 -4.97 6.42 1.78
N ALA A 200 -5.00 5.72 2.90
CA ALA A 200 -3.93 4.82 3.35
C ALA A 200 -4.46 3.40 3.57
N ILE A 201 -4.08 2.44 2.73
CA ILE A 201 -4.43 1.02 2.91
C ILE A 201 -3.42 0.38 3.86
N LEU A 202 -3.89 -0.12 4.99
CA LEU A 202 -3.04 -0.79 5.95
C LEU A 202 -2.85 -2.26 5.59
N LEU A 203 -1.61 -2.75 5.76
CA LEU A 203 -1.27 -4.16 5.70
C LEU A 203 -0.46 -4.54 6.93
N ASP A 204 -0.84 -5.61 7.61
CA ASP A 204 -0.12 -6.13 8.77
C ASP A 204 0.69 -7.37 8.35
N ASN A 205 2.00 -7.32 8.58
CA ASN A 205 2.88 -8.44 8.28
C ASN A 205 2.47 -9.72 9.01
N GLU A 206 1.93 -9.65 10.23
CA GLU A 206 1.49 -10.84 10.97
C GLU A 206 0.20 -11.43 10.41
N ALA A 207 -0.75 -10.60 10.00
CA ALA A 207 -1.96 -11.08 9.37
C ALA A 207 -1.63 -11.81 8.05
N ILE A 208 -0.76 -11.22 7.23
CA ILE A 208 -0.29 -11.82 5.98
C ILE A 208 0.51 -13.10 6.25
N TYR A 209 1.39 -13.11 7.27
CA TYR A 209 2.14 -14.29 7.68
C TYR A 209 1.21 -15.43 8.12
N ASP A 210 0.19 -15.13 8.92
CA ASP A 210 -0.82 -16.09 9.38
C ASP A 210 -1.65 -16.64 8.22
N ILE A 211 -2.01 -15.80 7.25
CA ILE A 211 -2.70 -16.22 6.02
C ILE A 211 -1.80 -17.17 5.22
N CYS A 212 -0.53 -16.82 4.99
CA CYS A 212 0.42 -17.69 4.29
C CYS A 212 0.57 -19.04 5.02
N ARG A 213 0.63 -19.02 6.35
CA ARG A 213 0.79 -20.24 7.15
C ARG A 213 -0.46 -21.13 7.11
N LYS A 214 -1.65 -20.57 7.32
CA LYS A 214 -2.91 -21.33 7.40
C LYS A 214 -3.46 -21.72 6.04
N SER A 215 -3.42 -20.81 5.07
CA SER A 215 -4.10 -20.98 3.78
C SER A 215 -3.18 -21.54 2.69
N LEU A 216 -1.89 -21.18 2.71
CA LEU A 216 -0.91 -21.70 1.74
C LEU A 216 -0.16 -22.94 2.24
N ASP A 217 -0.32 -23.29 3.52
CA ASP A 217 0.35 -24.40 4.20
C ASP A 217 1.89 -24.31 4.15
N ILE A 218 2.39 -23.10 4.41
CA ILE A 218 3.83 -22.81 4.46
C ILE A 218 4.21 -22.67 5.93
N GLU A 219 5.03 -23.60 6.46
CA GLU A 219 5.44 -23.58 7.87
C GLU A 219 6.20 -22.32 8.26
N ARG A 220 7.05 -21.80 7.35
CA ARG A 220 7.87 -20.60 7.54
C ARG A 220 7.82 -19.72 6.28
N PRO A 221 6.81 -18.85 6.16
CA PRO A 221 6.72 -17.87 5.09
C PRO A 221 7.96 -16.96 5.02
N THR A 222 8.47 -16.73 3.82
CA THR A 222 9.53 -15.76 3.52
C THR A 222 8.94 -14.47 2.97
N TYR A 223 9.71 -13.36 2.95
CA TYR A 223 9.25 -12.10 2.36
C TYR A 223 8.83 -12.25 0.90
N THR A 224 9.41 -13.15 0.12
CA THR A 224 8.95 -13.46 -1.24
C THR A 224 7.52 -14.02 -1.26
N ASN A 225 7.15 -14.86 -0.29
CA ASN A 225 5.80 -15.41 -0.20
C ASN A 225 4.81 -14.33 0.26
N LEU A 226 5.19 -13.51 1.24
CA LEU A 226 4.37 -12.38 1.73
C LEU A 226 4.12 -11.37 0.62
N ASN A 227 5.18 -10.91 -0.05
CA ASN A 227 5.11 -9.94 -1.13
C ASN A 227 4.32 -10.47 -2.33
N GLY A 228 4.35 -11.78 -2.58
CA GLY A 228 3.52 -12.42 -3.61
C GLY A 228 2.02 -12.45 -3.30
N LEU A 229 1.63 -12.36 -2.02
CA LEU A 229 0.23 -12.19 -1.61
C LEU A 229 -0.17 -10.71 -1.61
N ILE A 230 0.70 -9.84 -1.09
CA ILE A 230 0.50 -8.38 -1.10
C ILE A 230 0.31 -7.87 -2.52
N SER A 231 1.18 -8.31 -3.46
CA SER A 231 1.11 -7.88 -4.86
C SER A 231 -0.23 -8.23 -5.52
N ARG A 232 -0.92 -9.28 -5.07
CA ARG A 232 -2.25 -9.64 -5.57
C ARG A 232 -3.36 -8.75 -5.01
N GLY A 233 -3.31 -8.43 -3.72
CA GLY A 233 -4.26 -7.48 -3.13
C GLY A 233 -4.11 -6.10 -3.77
N TYR A 234 -2.86 -5.68 -3.93
CA TYR A 234 -2.48 -4.45 -4.62
C TYR A 234 -2.98 -4.44 -6.06
N LEU A 235 -2.75 -5.55 -6.79
CA LEU A 235 -3.13 -5.66 -8.18
C LEU A 235 -4.64 -5.54 -8.41
N ILE A 236 -5.48 -6.18 -7.58
CA ILE A 236 -6.95 -6.10 -7.73
C ILE A 236 -7.45 -4.68 -7.39
N THR A 237 -6.77 -3.99 -6.49
CA THR A 237 -7.07 -2.58 -6.17
C THR A 237 -6.80 -1.70 -7.39
N ASP A 238 -5.63 -1.86 -8.03
CA ASP A 238 -5.22 -1.10 -9.21
C ASP A 238 -5.90 -1.57 -10.50
N ASP A 239 -6.45 -2.78 -10.53
CA ASP A 239 -7.18 -3.38 -11.65
C ASP A 239 -8.32 -2.50 -12.17
N LEU A 240 -9.01 -1.84 -11.24
CA LEU A 240 -10.11 -0.90 -11.52
C LEU A 240 -9.65 0.36 -12.27
N SER A 241 -8.36 0.66 -12.25
CA SER A 241 -7.73 1.75 -13.02
C SER A 241 -7.03 1.27 -14.29
N ARG A 242 -6.76 -0.04 -14.43
CA ARG A 242 -5.96 -0.64 -15.53
C ARG A 242 -6.79 -1.25 -16.64
N PHE A 243 -8.02 -1.65 -16.36
CA PHE A 243 -8.93 -2.23 -17.34
C PHE A 243 -10.23 -1.44 -17.41
N ASP A 244 -10.80 -1.37 -18.61
CA ASP A 244 -12.11 -0.75 -18.81
C ASP A 244 -13.17 -1.68 -18.20
N GLY A 245 -13.70 -1.28 -17.05
CA GLY A 245 -14.65 -2.04 -16.24
C GLY A 245 -16.02 -1.38 -16.19
N ALA A 246 -17.02 -2.12 -15.68
CA ALA A 246 -18.38 -1.56 -15.50
C ALA A 246 -18.43 -0.42 -14.47
N LEU A 247 -17.44 -0.35 -13.57
CA LEU A 247 -17.23 0.71 -12.61
C LEU A 247 -15.78 1.19 -12.75
N ASN A 248 -15.56 2.28 -13.49
CA ASN A 248 -14.23 2.88 -13.67
C ASN A 248 -13.85 3.71 -12.44
N VAL A 249 -13.59 3.02 -11.32
CA VAL A 249 -13.27 3.63 -10.02
C VAL A 249 -11.96 4.40 -10.13
N ASP A 250 -12.06 5.74 -10.11
CA ASP A 250 -10.89 6.63 -10.05
C ASP A 250 -10.27 6.59 -8.65
N VAL A 251 -8.99 6.98 -8.53
CA VAL A 251 -8.35 7.18 -7.20
C VAL A 251 -9.12 8.22 -6.39
N ASN A 252 -9.70 9.23 -7.05
CA ASN A 252 -10.63 10.20 -6.42
C ASN A 252 -11.90 9.56 -5.88
N GLU A 253 -12.37 8.49 -6.52
CA GLU A 253 -13.56 7.78 -6.07
C GLU A 253 -13.23 6.99 -4.80
N PHE A 254 -12.02 6.44 -4.62
CA PHE A 254 -11.64 5.85 -3.33
C PHE A 254 -11.79 6.86 -2.18
N GLN A 255 -11.29 8.08 -2.36
CA GLN A 255 -11.45 9.15 -1.37
C GLN A 255 -12.92 9.49 -1.15
N THR A 256 -13.67 9.77 -2.23
CA THR A 256 -15.09 10.18 -2.12
C THR A 256 -15.99 9.07 -1.56
N ASN A 257 -15.61 7.80 -1.76
CA ASN A 257 -16.46 6.65 -1.45
C ASN A 257 -16.17 6.05 -0.08
N LEU A 258 -14.91 6.09 0.38
CA LEU A 258 -14.46 5.37 1.56
C LEU A 258 -13.98 6.29 2.67
N VAL A 259 -13.67 7.56 2.38
CA VAL A 259 -13.17 8.53 3.37
C VAL A 259 -14.30 9.48 3.75
N PRO A 260 -15.04 9.24 4.85
CA PRO A 260 -16.08 10.16 5.32
C PRO A 260 -15.47 11.46 5.88
N TYR A 261 -14.34 11.34 6.56
CA TYR A 261 -13.61 12.45 7.19
C TYR A 261 -12.14 12.41 6.78
N PRO A 262 -11.49 13.57 6.51
CA PRO A 262 -10.10 13.60 6.07
C PRO A 262 -9.09 12.90 7.01
N ARG A 263 -9.34 12.86 8.33
CA ARG A 263 -8.48 12.15 9.30
C ARG A 263 -8.70 10.63 9.31
N ILE A 264 -9.90 10.17 8.93
CA ILE A 264 -10.31 8.75 8.94
C ILE A 264 -10.17 8.17 7.54
N HIS A 265 -8.93 8.12 7.06
CA HIS A 265 -8.60 7.64 5.72
C HIS A 265 -7.81 6.33 5.71
N PHE A 266 -7.79 5.61 6.83
CA PHE A 266 -7.11 4.31 6.94
C PHE A 266 -8.06 3.17 6.60
N MET A 267 -7.70 2.41 5.57
CA MET A 267 -8.54 1.35 5.01
C MET A 267 -8.00 -0.02 5.37
N LEU A 268 -8.91 -0.92 5.68
CA LEU A 268 -8.63 -2.35 5.80
C LEU A 268 -8.79 -3.02 4.44
N SER A 269 -7.94 -4.01 4.17
CA SER A 269 -8.01 -4.82 2.96
C SER A 269 -8.13 -6.31 3.28
N SER A 270 -8.87 -7.03 2.45
CA SER A 270 -9.08 -8.47 2.54
C SER A 270 -9.04 -9.09 1.15
N TYR A 271 -8.47 -10.29 1.04
CA TYR A 271 -8.36 -10.98 -0.24
C TYR A 271 -8.82 -12.43 -0.12
N ALA A 272 -9.74 -12.80 -1.02
CA ALA A 272 -10.24 -14.17 -1.14
C ALA A 272 -10.37 -14.58 -2.62
N PRO A 273 -10.04 -15.82 -2.99
CA PRO A 273 -9.59 -16.90 -2.13
C PRO A 273 -8.05 -17.01 -2.09
N VAL A 274 -7.49 -17.34 -0.92
CA VAL A 274 -6.06 -17.71 -0.79
C VAL A 274 -5.95 -19.23 -0.82
N ILE A 275 -5.59 -19.78 -1.98
CA ILE A 275 -5.52 -21.24 -2.17
C ILE A 275 -4.09 -21.64 -2.53
N SER A 276 -3.54 -22.60 -1.79
CA SER A 276 -2.25 -23.21 -2.10
C SER A 276 -2.28 -23.95 -3.45
N ARG A 277 -1.23 -23.75 -4.25
CA ARG A 277 -0.99 -24.47 -5.51
C ARG A 277 -0.80 -25.97 -5.31
N ARG A 278 -0.32 -26.41 -4.13
CA ARG A 278 0.16 -27.78 -3.91
C ARG A 278 -0.95 -28.80 -3.69
N GLU A 279 -2.07 -28.44 -3.06
CA GLU A 279 -3.05 -29.43 -2.60
C GLU A 279 -4.52 -29.12 -2.92
N LYS A 280 -4.90 -27.83 -3.10
CA LYS A 280 -6.32 -27.42 -3.10
C LYS A 280 -6.87 -26.87 -4.42
N ALA A 281 -6.04 -26.75 -5.46
CA ALA A 281 -6.44 -26.11 -6.72
C ALA A 281 -7.52 -26.87 -7.53
N TYR A 282 -7.65 -28.18 -7.35
CA TYR A 282 -8.50 -29.04 -8.19
C TYR A 282 -9.85 -29.41 -7.55
N HIS A 283 -10.08 -29.12 -6.27
CA HIS A 283 -11.19 -29.75 -5.54
C HIS A 283 -12.45 -28.90 -5.34
N GLU A 284 -12.41 -27.57 -5.43
CA GLU A 284 -13.64 -26.76 -5.38
C GLU A 284 -13.52 -25.47 -6.21
N GLN A 285 -14.38 -25.32 -7.22
CA GLN A 285 -14.67 -23.99 -7.76
C GLN A 285 -15.54 -23.26 -6.75
N LEU A 286 -14.97 -22.28 -6.05
CA LEU A 286 -15.69 -21.47 -5.08
C LEU A 286 -16.75 -20.62 -5.80
N SER A 287 -17.98 -20.66 -5.28
CA SER A 287 -19.06 -19.78 -5.75
C SER A 287 -18.80 -18.34 -5.29
N LEU A 288 -19.34 -17.35 -6.02
CA LEU A 288 -19.22 -15.94 -5.66
C LEU A 288 -19.69 -15.68 -4.22
N ARG A 289 -20.78 -16.33 -3.79
CA ARG A 289 -21.30 -16.22 -2.43
C ARG A 289 -20.27 -16.70 -1.39
N LYS A 290 -19.60 -17.83 -1.64
CA LYS A 290 -18.56 -18.34 -0.74
C LYS A 290 -17.36 -17.37 -0.69
N LEU A 291 -16.96 -16.81 -1.83
CA LEU A 291 -15.87 -15.83 -1.88
C LEU A 291 -16.17 -14.56 -1.09
N LEU A 292 -17.40 -14.04 -1.20
CA LEU A 292 -17.82 -12.87 -0.44
C LEU A 292 -17.79 -13.15 1.06
N ILE A 293 -18.34 -14.28 1.50
CA ILE A 293 -18.30 -14.66 2.93
C ILE A 293 -16.85 -14.75 3.42
N LEU A 294 -15.96 -15.39 2.66
CA LEU A 294 -14.54 -15.48 3.01
C LEU A 294 -13.86 -14.12 3.07
N ALA A 295 -14.25 -13.16 2.22
CA ALA A 295 -13.68 -11.81 2.26
C ALA A 295 -14.04 -11.05 3.55
N PHE A 296 -15.19 -11.33 4.17
CA PHE A 296 -15.58 -10.79 5.47
C PHE A 296 -15.03 -11.58 6.67
N GLU A 297 -14.45 -12.76 6.45
CA GLU A 297 -13.85 -13.51 7.55
C GLU A 297 -12.57 -12.81 8.04
N PRO A 298 -12.38 -12.68 9.37
CA PRO A 298 -11.15 -12.13 9.95
C PRO A 298 -9.89 -12.92 9.54
N SER A 299 -10.08 -14.19 9.16
CA SER A 299 -9.02 -15.09 8.69
C SER A 299 -8.37 -14.66 7.37
N SER A 300 -9.08 -13.88 6.55
CA SER A 300 -8.64 -13.45 5.21
C SER A 300 -8.27 -11.96 5.15
N MET A 301 -8.42 -11.24 6.26
CA MET A 301 -8.06 -9.83 6.37
C MET A 301 -6.55 -9.68 6.44
N MET A 302 -6.03 -8.73 5.67
CA MET A 302 -4.59 -8.41 5.65
C MET A 302 -4.17 -7.55 6.85
N VAL A 303 -5.09 -7.23 7.76
CA VAL A 303 -4.82 -6.50 9.00
C VAL A 303 -5.42 -7.29 10.15
N LYS A 304 -4.67 -7.40 11.25
CA LYS A 304 -5.14 -8.11 12.44
C LYS A 304 -6.03 -7.19 13.27
N CYS A 305 -7.33 -7.26 13.04
CA CYS A 305 -8.36 -6.59 13.82
C CYS A 305 -9.57 -7.53 13.88
N ASP A 306 -10.38 -7.44 14.94
CA ASP A 306 -11.65 -8.15 14.99
C ASP A 306 -12.75 -7.22 14.44
N PRO A 307 -13.25 -7.46 13.23
CA PRO A 307 -14.21 -6.59 12.58
C PRO A 307 -15.65 -6.90 13.00
N GLN A 308 -15.87 -7.49 14.19
CA GLN A 308 -17.20 -7.88 14.66
C GLN A 308 -18.17 -6.69 14.72
N ASP A 309 -17.66 -5.47 14.87
CA ASP A 309 -18.41 -4.22 14.67
C ASP A 309 -18.23 -3.67 13.24
N TYR A 310 -18.64 -4.45 12.23
CA TYR A 310 -19.12 -3.86 10.98
C TYR A 310 -20.54 -3.29 11.18
N SER A 311 -20.76 -2.53 12.26
CA SER A 311 -21.89 -1.60 12.30
C SER A 311 -21.61 -0.61 11.17
N VAL A 312 -22.33 -0.75 10.06
CA VAL A 312 -22.27 0.20 8.95
C VAL A 312 -22.58 1.54 9.56
N CYS A 313 -21.56 2.41 9.66
CA CYS A 313 -21.73 3.73 10.21
C CYS A 313 -22.93 4.39 9.51
N GLY A 314 -23.94 4.78 10.29
CA GLY A 314 -25.23 5.30 9.80
C GLY A 314 -25.12 6.56 8.92
N LEU A 315 -23.91 7.13 8.81
CA LEU A 315 -23.58 8.30 8.01
C LEU A 315 -23.25 8.00 6.54
N VAL A 316 -23.04 6.73 6.15
CA VAL A 316 -22.76 6.37 4.76
C VAL A 316 -24.01 5.74 4.12
N PRO A 317 -24.55 6.30 3.01
CA PRO A 317 -25.73 5.73 2.36
C PRO A 317 -25.44 4.27 1.97
N THR A 318 -26.26 3.39 2.53
CA THR A 318 -26.19 1.93 2.48
C THR A 318 -25.95 1.40 1.06
N GLY A 319 -24.70 1.04 0.74
CA GLY A 319 -24.38 0.45 -0.56
C GLY A 319 -22.95 -0.06 -0.67
N PHE A 320 -22.80 -1.38 -0.85
CA PHE A 320 -21.56 -1.96 -1.33
C PHE A 320 -21.27 -1.46 -2.75
N LYS A 321 -20.09 -0.89 -2.96
CA LYS A 321 -19.61 -0.56 -4.30
C LYS A 321 -18.89 -1.75 -4.89
N CYS A 322 -19.41 -2.24 -6.02
CA CYS A 322 -18.92 -3.44 -6.67
C CYS A 322 -18.27 -3.07 -8.01
N GLY A 323 -16.96 -3.25 -8.10
CA GLY A 323 -16.23 -3.28 -9.36
C GLY A 323 -16.06 -4.72 -9.83
N ILE A 324 -16.26 -4.99 -11.12
CA ILE A 324 -16.07 -6.32 -11.72
C ILE A 324 -15.12 -6.18 -12.90
N ASN A 325 -13.99 -6.88 -12.83
CA ASN A 325 -13.17 -7.20 -13.98
C ASN A 325 -13.50 -8.62 -14.47
N TYR A 326 -13.66 -8.76 -15.78
CA TYR A 326 -13.94 -10.03 -16.44
C TYR A 326 -12.67 -10.84 -16.73
N GLN A 327 -11.49 -10.25 -16.58
CA GLN A 327 -10.23 -10.95 -16.72
C GLN A 327 -9.97 -11.85 -15.50
N PRO A 328 -9.55 -13.11 -15.71
CA PRO A 328 -9.21 -14.01 -14.61
C PRO A 328 -7.92 -13.55 -13.93
N PRO A 329 -7.79 -13.68 -12.60
CA PRO A 329 -6.58 -13.31 -11.87
C PRO A 329 -5.34 -14.06 -12.40
N THR A 330 -4.29 -13.30 -12.70
CA THR A 330 -3.01 -13.88 -13.14
C THR A 330 -2.19 -14.36 -11.94
N VAL A 331 -1.39 -15.40 -12.16
CA VAL A 331 -0.52 -15.98 -11.14
C VAL A 331 0.92 -16.02 -11.63
N VAL A 332 1.86 -15.61 -10.79
CA VAL A 332 3.29 -15.68 -11.10
C VAL A 332 3.72 -17.13 -11.31
N PRO A 333 4.36 -17.48 -12.43
CA PRO A 333 4.93 -18.81 -12.64
C PRO A 333 5.92 -19.17 -11.54
N GLY A 334 5.64 -20.25 -10.80
CA GLY A 334 6.48 -20.67 -9.67
C GLY A 334 6.04 -20.13 -8.31
N GLY A 335 5.04 -19.23 -8.27
CA GLY A 335 4.43 -18.77 -7.02
C GLY A 335 3.59 -19.84 -6.31
N ASP A 336 3.25 -19.55 -5.05
CA ASP A 336 2.61 -20.49 -4.13
C ASP A 336 1.10 -20.61 -4.29
N LEU A 337 0.46 -19.62 -4.91
CA LEU A 337 -0.98 -19.57 -5.07
C LEU A 337 -1.44 -20.28 -6.34
N ALA A 338 -2.55 -21.00 -6.21
CA ALA A 338 -3.23 -21.67 -7.32
C ALA A 338 -3.81 -20.68 -8.32
N LYS A 339 -3.94 -21.12 -9.58
CA LYS A 339 -4.72 -20.39 -10.59
C LYS A 339 -6.20 -20.53 -10.28
N VAL A 340 -6.89 -19.41 -10.11
CA VAL A 340 -8.32 -19.35 -9.80
C VAL A 340 -9.07 -18.67 -10.94
N GLN A 341 -10.36 -19.00 -11.08
CA GLN A 341 -11.22 -18.37 -12.09
C GLN A 341 -11.74 -17.00 -11.66
N ARG A 342 -11.84 -16.78 -10.34
CA ARG A 342 -12.41 -15.58 -9.72
C ARG A 342 -11.70 -15.31 -8.41
N ALA A 343 -11.52 -14.03 -8.10
CA ALA A 343 -11.06 -13.54 -6.81
C ALA A 343 -11.85 -12.27 -6.45
N VAL A 344 -11.85 -11.92 -5.18
CA VAL A 344 -12.46 -10.74 -4.60
C VAL A 344 -11.41 -10.09 -3.70
N CYS A 345 -11.21 -8.80 -3.90
CA CYS A 345 -10.53 -7.95 -2.93
C CYS A 345 -11.58 -7.01 -2.34
N MET A 346 -11.66 -6.96 -1.02
CA MET A 346 -12.51 -6.03 -0.30
C MET A 346 -11.64 -4.94 0.30
N ILE A 347 -12.04 -3.70 0.13
CA ILE A 347 -11.47 -2.55 0.82
C ILE A 347 -12.60 -1.93 1.62
N SER A 348 -12.40 -1.80 2.92
CA SER A 348 -13.41 -1.31 3.86
C SER A 348 -12.80 -0.31 4.82
N ASN A 349 -13.51 0.78 5.09
CA ASN A 349 -13.21 1.64 6.22
C ASN A 349 -13.99 1.12 7.44
N SER A 350 -13.29 0.77 8.51
CA SER A 350 -13.88 0.27 9.75
C SER A 350 -13.14 0.85 10.94
N THR A 351 -13.89 1.20 11.98
CA THR A 351 -13.37 1.70 13.26
C THR A 351 -12.47 0.70 13.98
N SER A 352 -12.56 -0.59 13.64
CA SER A 352 -11.65 -1.64 14.15
C SER A 352 -10.16 -1.39 13.84
N VAL A 353 -9.86 -0.48 12.89
CA VAL A 353 -8.48 -0.04 12.65
C VAL A 353 -7.86 0.66 13.86
N ALA A 354 -8.66 1.26 14.75
CA ALA A 354 -8.19 1.89 15.98
C ALA A 354 -7.43 0.91 16.90
N GLU A 355 -7.78 -0.38 16.89
CA GLU A 355 -7.06 -1.41 17.64
C GLU A 355 -5.59 -1.52 17.19
N VAL A 356 -5.32 -1.28 15.90
CA VAL A 356 -3.98 -1.34 15.33
C VAL A 356 -3.12 -0.19 15.88
N PHE A 357 -3.69 1.01 15.94
CA PHE A 357 -3.02 2.19 16.52
C PHE A 357 -2.77 1.99 18.01
N SER A 358 -3.79 1.52 18.75
CA SER A 358 -3.69 1.32 20.20
C SER A 358 -2.58 0.32 20.59
N ARG A 359 -2.39 -0.75 19.80
CA ARG A 359 -1.29 -1.70 20.02
C ARG A 359 0.09 -1.08 19.83
N ILE A 360 0.23 -0.13 18.92
CA ILE A 360 1.50 0.58 18.68
C ILE A 360 1.73 1.63 19.73
N ASP A 361 0.70 2.40 20.07
CA ASP A 361 0.75 3.43 21.09
C ASP A 361 1.11 2.86 22.46
N HIS A 362 0.54 1.70 22.81
CA HIS A 362 0.93 1.00 24.03
C HIS A 362 2.44 0.67 24.07
N LYS A 363 3.01 0.20 22.95
CA LYS A 363 4.45 -0.09 22.88
C LYS A 363 5.30 1.18 22.87
N PHE A 364 4.84 2.21 22.17
CA PHE A 364 5.47 3.52 22.17
C PHE A 364 5.57 4.06 23.60
N ASP A 365 4.47 4.05 24.34
CA ASP A 365 4.37 4.56 25.71
C ASP A 365 5.30 3.80 26.65
N LEU A 366 5.38 2.46 26.53
CA LEU A 366 6.30 1.64 27.32
C LEU A 366 7.77 2.03 27.11
N MET A 367 8.17 2.32 25.87
CA MET A 367 9.53 2.74 25.56
C MET A 367 9.80 4.20 25.95
N TYR A 368 8.85 5.09 25.65
CA TYR A 368 8.99 6.54 25.84
C TYR A 368 8.96 6.93 27.32
N ALA A 369 8.20 6.19 28.15
CA ALA A 369 8.22 6.36 29.61
C ALA A 369 9.62 6.18 30.23
N LYS A 370 10.51 5.43 29.56
CA LYS A 370 11.91 5.25 29.95
C LYS A 370 12.89 6.06 29.10
N ARG A 371 12.40 6.84 28.14
CA ARG A 371 13.20 7.53 27.10
C ARG A 371 14.19 6.56 26.43
N ALA A 372 13.79 5.31 26.26
CA ALA A 372 14.62 4.30 25.63
C ALA A 372 14.84 4.69 24.17
N PHE A 373 16.08 4.61 23.68
CA PHE A 373 16.46 4.90 22.29
C PHE A 373 16.22 6.34 21.77
N VAL A 374 15.56 7.23 22.52
CA VAL A 374 15.26 8.63 22.10
C VAL A 374 16.50 9.40 21.68
N HIS A 375 17.64 9.19 22.35
CA HIS A 375 18.91 9.85 22.02
C HIS A 375 19.42 9.58 20.60
N TRP A 376 19.06 8.45 19.98
CA TRP A 376 19.40 8.17 18.58
C TRP A 376 18.67 9.10 17.62
N TYR A 377 17.44 9.49 17.94
CA TYR A 377 16.63 10.38 17.11
C TYR A 377 17.06 11.84 17.30
N VAL A 378 17.21 12.26 18.56
CA VAL A 378 17.66 13.63 18.89
C VAL A 378 19.08 13.90 18.38
N GLY A 379 19.95 12.90 18.42
CA GLY A 379 21.31 13.00 17.87
C GLY A 379 21.37 13.24 16.36
N GLU A 380 20.27 12.98 15.64
CA GLU A 380 20.13 13.11 14.19
C GLU A 380 19.28 14.34 13.82
N GLY A 381 19.14 15.30 14.74
CA GLY A 381 18.55 16.61 14.47
C GLY A 381 17.03 16.71 14.62
N MET A 382 16.38 15.69 15.17
CA MET A 382 14.96 15.71 15.53
C MET A 382 14.75 16.32 16.92
N GLU A 383 13.73 17.16 17.10
CA GLU A 383 13.42 17.68 18.43
C GLU A 383 12.68 16.63 19.27
N GLU A 384 12.99 16.54 20.58
CA GLU A 384 12.33 15.57 21.46
C GLU A 384 10.82 15.82 21.59
N GLY A 385 10.38 17.08 21.39
CA GLY A 385 8.97 17.47 21.41
C GLY A 385 8.13 16.80 20.32
N GLU A 386 8.72 16.50 19.16
CA GLU A 386 8.02 15.85 18.04
C GLU A 386 7.47 14.47 18.42
N PHE A 387 8.11 13.76 19.36
CA PHE A 387 7.59 12.50 19.87
C PHE A 387 6.26 12.68 20.62
N SER A 388 6.17 13.74 21.41
CA SER A 388 4.95 14.03 22.19
C SER A 388 3.84 14.51 21.25
N GLU A 389 4.16 15.38 20.30
CA GLU A 389 3.22 15.86 19.28
C GLU A 389 2.64 14.71 18.45
N ALA A 390 3.50 13.84 17.89
CA ALA A 390 3.04 12.72 17.10
C ALA A 390 2.19 11.73 17.91
N ARG A 391 2.49 11.55 19.19
CA ARG A 391 1.73 10.70 20.10
C ARG A 391 0.37 11.30 20.46
N GLU A 392 0.30 12.61 20.68
CA GLU A 392 -0.94 13.34 20.95
C GLU A 392 -1.86 13.33 19.73
N ASP A 393 -1.32 13.50 18.52
CA ASP A 393 -2.12 13.45 17.30
C ASP A 393 -2.67 12.04 17.02
N LEU A 394 -1.91 10.98 17.34
CA LEU A 394 -2.41 9.61 17.26
C LEU A 394 -3.47 9.31 18.34
N ALA A 395 -3.30 9.84 19.55
CA ALA A 395 -4.34 9.75 20.59
C ALA A 395 -5.65 10.45 20.14
N ALA A 396 -5.52 11.61 19.49
CA ALA A 396 -6.66 12.31 18.93
C ALA A 396 -7.32 11.51 17.80
N LEU A 397 -6.53 10.86 16.94
CA LEU A 397 -7.04 9.96 15.91
C LEU A 397 -7.82 8.77 16.50
N GLU A 398 -7.31 8.13 17.55
CA GLU A 398 -8.03 7.05 18.25
C GLU A 398 -9.38 7.54 18.77
N LYS A 399 -9.40 8.73 19.38
CA LYS A 399 -10.62 9.36 19.85
C LYS A 399 -11.60 9.69 18.72
N ASP A 400 -11.11 10.14 17.56
CA ASP A 400 -11.94 10.36 16.38
C ASP A 400 -12.63 9.04 15.92
N TYR A 401 -11.91 7.91 15.96
CA TYR A 401 -12.49 6.60 15.65
C TYR A 401 -13.50 6.12 16.70
N GLU A 402 -13.24 6.38 17.98
CA GLU A 402 -14.18 6.07 19.07
C GLU A 402 -15.48 6.89 18.95
N GLU A 403 -15.38 8.18 18.63
CA GLU A 403 -16.54 9.06 18.44
C GLU A 403 -17.40 8.60 17.27
N VAL A 404 -16.80 8.26 16.13
CA VAL A 404 -17.53 7.70 14.97
C VAL A 404 -18.14 6.32 15.28
N GLY A 405 -17.47 5.51 16.11
CA GLY A 405 -18.02 4.26 16.61
C GLY A 405 -19.26 4.46 17.47
N CYS A 406 -19.24 5.44 18.38
CA CYS A 406 -20.37 5.78 19.25
C CYS A 406 -21.57 6.34 18.48
N GLU A 407 -21.33 7.27 17.53
CA GLU A 407 -22.40 7.82 16.68
C GLU A 407 -23.12 6.75 15.84
N SER A 408 -22.45 5.63 15.57
CA SER A 408 -23.03 4.50 14.84
C SER A 408 -23.94 3.61 15.71
N GLY A 409 -23.75 3.61 17.04
CA GLY A 409 -24.54 2.80 17.98
C GLY A 409 -25.81 3.49 18.47
N ASP A 410 -25.84 4.82 18.55
CA ASP A 410 -27.00 5.58 19.04
C ASP A 410 -28.14 5.71 18.01
N GLY A 411 -27.95 5.22 16.78
CA GLY A 411 -28.95 5.27 15.71
C GLY A 411 -29.91 4.07 15.63
N GLU A 412 -29.71 3.01 16.44
CA GLU A 412 -30.56 1.81 16.40
C GLU A 412 -31.69 1.78 17.46
N ASP A 413 -31.71 2.70 18.43
CA ASP A 413 -32.68 2.64 19.55
C ASP A 413 -33.91 3.57 19.43
N ASP A 414 -34.00 4.47 18.43
CA ASP A 414 -35.08 5.47 18.37
C ASP A 414 -36.17 5.24 17.29
N ASP A 415 -36.09 4.20 16.46
CA ASP A 415 -37.10 3.93 15.40
C ASP A 415 -37.93 2.64 15.64
N VAL A 416 -38.31 2.37 16.90
CA VAL A 416 -39.36 1.38 17.23
C VAL A 416 -40.45 1.99 18.11
N GLU A 417 -41.01 3.15 17.75
CA GLU A 417 -42.38 3.50 18.15
C GLU A 417 -43.15 4.19 17.01
N GLU A 418 -44.40 3.74 16.84
CA GLU A 418 -45.46 4.23 15.93
C GLU A 418 -45.32 3.90 14.43
N TYR A 419 -46.04 2.86 13.96
CA TYR A 419 -47.34 2.99 13.25
C TYR A 419 -48.08 1.65 13.12
#